data_AF-A0A498SMY6-F1
#
_entry.id   AF-A0A498SMY6-F1
#
_cell.length_a   1.000
_cell.length_b   1.000
_cell.length_c   1.000
_cell.angle_alpha   90.00
_cell.angle_beta   90.00
_cell.angle_gamma   90.00
#
_symmetry.space_group_name_H-M   'P 1'
#
loop_
_entity.id
_entity.type
_entity.pdbx_description
1 polymer ?
#
loop_
_entity_poly.entity_id
_entity_poly.type
_entity_poly.pdbx_seq_one_letter_code
_entity_poly.pdbx_strand_id
1 'polypeptide(L)'
;RERFSRLSQLLQQVPGCSVEDVERLDRRIESMKSNKDFGNEKMKRESMKKLLRTVIATSVGEQHRRPVHLRSLPPIPRRKERSEEDFTDFGLVFGDI
;
A
#
# COMPACT_ATOMS: atom_id res chain seq x y z
N ARG A 1 -25.01 20.84 2.50
CA ARG A 1 -25.30 20.21 3.80
C ARG A 1 -26.78 19.81 3.94
N GLU A 2 -27.74 20.57 3.40
CA GLU A 2 -29.19 20.25 3.48
C GLU A 2 -29.58 18.83 3.04
N ARG A 3 -28.92 18.25 2.04
CA ARG A 3 -29.26 16.90 1.56
C ARG A 3 -28.77 15.75 2.47
N PHE A 4 -27.80 16.01 3.36
CA PHE A 4 -27.13 14.96 4.14
C PHE A 4 -26.80 15.46 5.56
N SER A 5 -27.83 15.86 6.32
CA SER A 5 -27.68 16.36 7.70
C SER A 5 -27.11 15.31 8.67
N ARG A 6 -27.33 14.02 8.41
CA ARG A 6 -26.88 12.91 9.26
C ARG A 6 -25.46 12.41 8.94
N LEU A 7 -24.82 12.91 7.89
CA LEU A 7 -23.52 12.38 7.45
C LEU A 7 -22.43 12.60 8.50
N SER A 8 -22.40 13.76 9.17
CA SER A 8 -21.42 14.03 10.22
C SER A 8 -21.57 13.07 11.41
N GLN A 9 -22.82 12.80 11.82
CA GLN A 9 -23.12 11.83 12.88
C GLN A 9 -22.65 10.42 12.52
N LEU A 10 -22.83 9.99 11.26
CA LEU A 10 -22.37 8.68 10.82
C LEU A 10 -20.84 8.58 10.76
N LEU A 11 -20.15 9.64 10.32
CA LEU A 11 -18.68 9.66 10.30
C LEU A 11 -18.06 9.59 11.70
N GLN A 12 -18.75 10.09 12.72
CA GLN A 12 -18.33 9.98 14.12
C GLN A 12 -18.47 8.56 14.68
N GLN A 13 -19.22 7.66 14.03
CA GLN A 13 -19.30 6.25 14.44
C GLN A 13 -18.08 5.43 14.02
N VAL A 14 -17.20 6.00 13.19
CA VAL A 14 -15.99 5.34 12.72
C VAL A 14 -14.97 5.26 13.87
N PRO A 15 -14.46 4.06 14.21
CA PRO A 15 -13.44 3.91 15.25
C PRO A 15 -12.21 4.76 14.92
N GLY A 16 -11.77 5.60 15.87
CA GLY A 16 -10.59 6.45 15.69
C GLY A 16 -10.80 7.73 14.87
N CYS A 17 -12.05 8.08 14.52
CA CYS A 17 -12.39 9.41 14.01
C CYS A 17 -12.83 10.33 15.15
N SER A 18 -12.18 11.49 15.29
CA SER A 18 -12.60 12.51 16.26
C SER A 18 -13.60 13.50 15.64
N VAL A 19 -14.30 14.26 16.49
CA VAL A 19 -15.23 15.31 16.02
C VAL A 19 -14.47 16.38 15.23
N GLU A 20 -13.27 16.72 15.67
CA GLU A 20 -12.38 17.70 15.05
C GLU A 20 -11.93 17.28 13.65
N ASP A 21 -11.67 15.98 13.44
CA ASP A 21 -11.28 15.43 12.14
C ASP A 21 -12.41 15.54 11.11
N VAL A 22 -13.65 15.25 11.53
CA VAL A 22 -14.84 15.37 10.69
C VAL A 22 -15.08 16.84 10.32
N GLU A 23 -14.98 17.76 11.28
CA GLU A 23 -15.12 19.19 11.01
C GLU A 23 -14.00 19.75 10.12
N ARG A 24 -12.77 19.26 10.27
CA ARG A 24 -11.65 19.65 9.42
C ARG A 24 -11.86 19.17 7.98
N LEU A 25 -12.38 17.96 7.80
CA LEU A 25 -12.74 17.45 6.49
C LEU A 25 -13.86 18.30 5.86
N ASP A 26 -14.91 18.61 6.60
CA ASP A 26 -16.03 19.42 6.11
C ASP A 26 -15.56 20.81 5.65
N ARG A 27 -14.76 21.50 6.48
CA ARG A 27 -14.14 22.79 6.12
C ARG A 27 -13.27 22.69 4.87
N ARG A 28 -12.52 21.59 4.72
CA ARG A 28 -11.67 21.35 3.55
C ARG A 28 -12.48 21.06 2.29
N ILE A 29 -13.60 20.36 2.41
CA ILE A 29 -14.51 20.11 1.28
C ILE A 29 -15.20 21.41 0.85
N GLU A 30 -15.61 22.25 1.79
CA GLU A 30 -16.18 23.59 1.52
C GLU A 30 -15.20 24.48 0.78
N SER A 31 -13.95 24.59 1.25
CA SER A 31 -12.93 25.39 0.58
C SER A 31 -12.59 24.86 -0.82
N MET A 32 -12.59 23.54 -1.01
CA MET A 32 -12.39 22.92 -2.32
C MET A 32 -13.56 23.10 -3.29
N LYS A 33 -14.79 23.24 -2.80
CA LYS A 33 -15.96 23.45 -3.67
C LYS A 33 -15.94 24.83 -4.35
N SER A 34 -15.21 25.78 -3.75
CA SER A 34 -14.94 27.10 -4.32
C SER A 34 -13.88 27.08 -5.43
N ASN A 35 -13.00 26.08 -5.48
CA ASN A 35 -11.93 25.96 -6.48
C ASN A 35 -12.25 24.84 -7.47
N LYS A 36 -12.60 25.22 -8.71
CA LYS A 36 -12.98 24.32 -9.81
C LYS A 36 -11.77 23.65 -10.45
N ASP A 37 -10.90 23.05 -9.63
CA ASP A 37 -9.72 22.34 -10.12
C ASP A 37 -9.93 20.83 -10.02
N PHE A 38 -9.80 20.16 -11.17
CA PHE A 38 -9.83 18.70 -11.32
C PHE A 38 -8.78 17.97 -10.44
N GLY A 39 -7.78 18.68 -9.92
CA GLY A 39 -6.85 18.17 -8.90
C GLY A 39 -7.52 17.81 -7.55
N ASN A 40 -8.74 18.30 -7.31
CA ASN A 40 -9.46 18.07 -6.06
C ASN A 40 -10.08 16.67 -5.93
N GLU A 41 -10.35 15.95 -7.03
CA GLU A 41 -11.01 14.63 -6.91
C GLU A 41 -10.09 13.58 -6.27
N LYS A 42 -8.85 13.49 -6.76
CA LYS A 42 -7.81 12.63 -6.18
C LYS A 42 -7.55 13.00 -4.72
N MET A 43 -7.49 14.30 -4.41
CA MET A 43 -7.25 14.82 -3.07
C MET A 43 -8.42 14.52 -2.11
N LYS A 44 -9.67 14.64 -2.58
CA LYS A 44 -10.88 14.28 -1.85
C LYS A 44 -10.91 12.79 -1.55
N ARG A 45 -10.60 11.96 -2.55
CA ARG A 45 -10.55 10.51 -2.42
C ARG A 45 -9.51 10.08 -1.38
N GLU A 46 -8.31 10.64 -1.43
CA GLU A 46 -7.26 10.34 -0.46
C GLU A 46 -7.60 10.86 0.95
N SER A 47 -8.24 12.03 1.05
CA SER A 47 -8.70 12.55 2.35
C SER A 47 -9.76 11.66 2.98
N MET A 48 -10.71 11.17 2.18
CA MET A 48 -11.74 10.23 2.65
C MET A 48 -11.16 8.88 3.04
N LYS A 49 -10.23 8.34 2.25
CA LYS A 49 -9.52 7.09 2.57
C LYS A 49 -8.75 7.18 3.89
N LYS A 50 -8.14 8.34 4.17
CA LYS A 50 -7.46 8.57 5.45
C LYS A 50 -8.43 8.53 6.63
N LEU A 51 -9.59 9.17 6.49
CA LEU A 51 -10.63 9.16 7.52
C LEU A 51 -11.16 7.74 7.77
N LEU A 52 -11.47 7.01 6.70
CA LEU A 52 -12.03 5.65 6.78
C LEU A 52 -10.97 4.55 6.96
N ARG A 53 -9.69 4.90 7.17
CA ARG A 53 -8.58 3.93 7.19
C ARG A 53 -8.79 2.80 8.20
N THR A 54 -9.46 3.08 9.31
CA THR A 54 -9.77 2.11 10.38
C THR A 54 -10.90 1.16 10.02
N VAL A 55 -11.77 1.53 9.08
CA VAL A 55 -12.90 0.70 8.59
C VAL A 55 -12.52 -0.05 7.32
N ILE A 56 -11.60 0.49 6.52
CA ILE A 56 -11.08 -0.18 5.34
C ILE A 56 -10.32 -1.42 5.81
N ALA A 57 -10.94 -2.59 5.62
CA ALA A 57 -10.36 -3.87 5.99
C ALA A 57 -8.97 -4.01 5.36
N THR A 58 -7.95 -4.02 6.21
CA THR A 58 -6.61 -4.47 5.82
C THR A 58 -6.60 -5.99 5.88
N SER A 59 -5.78 -6.63 5.04
CA SER A 59 -5.60 -8.08 5.19
C SER A 59 -5.07 -8.38 6.59
N VAL A 60 -5.52 -9.47 7.22
CA VAL A 60 -5.05 -9.86 8.58
C VAL A 60 -3.52 -9.94 8.62
N GLY A 61 -2.91 -10.40 7.53
CA GLY A 61 -1.45 -10.43 7.38
C GLY A 61 -0.78 -9.05 7.40
N GLU A 62 -1.44 -8.00 6.89
CA GLU A 62 -0.96 -6.62 6.95
C GLU A 62 -1.25 -5.93 8.28
N GLN A 63 -2.39 -6.22 8.92
CA GLN A 63 -2.78 -5.62 10.20
C GLN A 63 -1.78 -5.92 11.32
N HIS A 64 -1.22 -7.13 11.33
CA HIS A 64 -0.26 -7.59 12.34
C HIS A 64 1.18 -7.63 11.83
N ARG A 65 1.44 -7.18 10.59
CA ARG A 65 2.80 -7.13 10.04
C ARG A 65 3.60 -6.10 10.84
N ARG A 66 4.66 -6.55 11.50
CA ARG A 66 5.63 -5.62 12.09
C ARG A 66 6.15 -4.68 10.99
N PRO A 67 6.12 -3.35 11.17
CA PRO A 67 6.69 -2.44 10.21
C PRO A 67 8.22 -2.65 10.16
N VAL A 68 8.69 -3.35 9.13
CA VAL A 68 10.11 -3.58 8.88
C VAL A 68 10.50 -2.73 7.68
N HIS A 69 11.45 -1.82 7.86
CA HIS A 69 12.08 -1.13 6.75
C HIS A 69 12.93 -2.14 5.98
N LEU A 70 12.53 -2.49 4.76
CA LEU A 70 13.33 -3.33 3.87
C LEU A 70 14.61 -2.56 3.52
N ARG A 71 15.73 -2.98 4.10
CA ARG A 71 17.06 -2.49 3.71
C ARG A 71 17.45 -3.23 2.43
N SER A 72 17.87 -2.48 1.42
CA SER A 72 18.44 -3.06 0.19
C SER A 72 19.59 -3.99 0.58
N LEU A 73 19.46 -5.27 0.24
CA LEU A 73 20.54 -6.22 0.44
C LEU A 73 21.68 -5.90 -0.54
N PRO A 74 22.94 -6.16 -0.16
CA PRO A 74 24.06 -6.03 -1.08
C PRO A 74 23.86 -6.97 -2.30
N PRO A 75 24.34 -6.58 -3.49
CA PRO A 75 24.23 -7.41 -4.69
C PRO A 75 24.86 -8.79 -4.46
N ILE A 76 24.13 -9.86 -4.82
CA ILE A 76 24.66 -11.23 -4.74
C ILE A 76 25.73 -11.39 -5.83
N PRO A 77 26.96 -11.80 -5.48
CA PRO A 77 28.00 -12.05 -6.47
C PRO A 77 27.57 -13.19 -7.39
N ARG A 78 27.41 -12.88 -8.69
CA ARG A 78 27.17 -13.91 -9.70
C ARG A 78 28.46 -14.69 -9.91
N ARG A 79 28.42 -16.01 -9.74
CA ARG A 79 29.51 -16.88 -10.21
C ARG A 79 29.61 -16.66 -11.71
N LYS A 80 30.80 -16.33 -12.22
CA LYS A 80 31.06 -16.40 -13.67
C LYS A 80 30.63 -17.79 -14.12
N GLU A 81 29.81 -17.88 -15.16
CA GLU A 81 29.49 -19.16 -15.79
C GLU A 81 30.81 -19.92 -15.99
N ARG A 82 30.89 -21.11 -15.38
CA ARG A 82 31.95 -22.05 -15.71
C ARG A 82 31.78 -22.31 -17.20
N SER A 83 32.78 -21.95 -17.98
CA SER A 83 32.91 -22.41 -19.36
C SER A 83 32.66 -23.91 -19.37
N GLU A 84 31.77 -24.34 -20.27
CA GLU A 84 31.36 -25.72 -20.52
C GLU A 84 32.50 -26.70 -20.19
N GLU A 85 32.38 -27.36 -19.04
CA GLU A 85 33.25 -28.49 -18.71
C GLU A 85 32.80 -29.61 -19.65
N ASP A 86 33.66 -29.86 -20.65
CA ASP A 86 33.54 -30.86 -21.70
C ASP A 86 33.12 -32.22 -21.08
N PHE A 87 31.93 -32.71 -21.44
CA PHE A 87 31.33 -33.94 -20.89
C PHE A 87 32.00 -35.22 -21.41
N THR A 88 33.24 -35.14 -21.89
CA THR A 88 33.99 -36.25 -22.49
C THR A 88 34.53 -37.25 -21.47
N ASP A 89 34.49 -36.96 -20.16
CA ASP A 89 35.05 -37.82 -19.11
C ASP A 89 34.08 -38.93 -18.62
N PHE A 90 32.77 -38.82 -18.89
CA PHE A 90 31.79 -39.84 -18.45
C PHE A 90 31.83 -41.13 -19.29
N GLY A 91 32.41 -41.09 -20.49
CA GLY A 91 32.57 -42.26 -21.36
C GLY A 91 33.65 -43.25 -20.87
N LEU A 92 34.56 -42.81 -20.02
CA LEU A 92 35.64 -43.65 -19.48
C LEU A 92 35.20 -44.45 -18.24
N VAL A 93 34.14 -44.03 -17.55
CA VAL A 93 33.66 -44.68 -16.32
C VAL A 93 32.73 -45.87 -16.59
N PHE A 94 32.05 -45.89 -17.74
CA PHE A 94 31.05 -46.91 -18.10
C PHE A 94 31.41 -47.74 -19.34
N GLY A 95 32.65 -47.63 -19.85
CA GLY A 95 33.09 -48.30 -21.08
C GLY A 95 33.37 -49.80 -20.95
N ASP A 96 33.46 -50.34 -19.74
CA ASP A 96 33.78 -51.75 -19.46
C ASP A 96 32.69 -52.45 -18.62
N ILE A 97 31.42 -52.37 -19.04
CA ILE A 97 30.37 -53.30 -18.61
C ILE A 97 29.78 -54.00 -19.83
#